data_AF-A0A1I2VZ49-F1
#
_entry.id   AF-A0A1I2VZ49-F1
#
_cell.length_a   1.000
_cell.length_b   1.000
_cell.length_c   1.000
_cell.angle_alpha   90.00
_cell.angle_beta   90.00
_cell.angle_gamma   90.00
#
_symmetry.space_group_name_H-M   'P 1'
#
loop_
_entity.id
_entity.type
_entity.pdbx_description
1 polymer ?
#
loop_
_entity_poly.entity_id
_entity_poly.type
_entity_poly.pdbx_seq_one_letter_code
_entity_poly.pdbx_strand_id
1 'polypeptide(L)'
;MKIRITILLLVVLVANIANAQKMKISVLPADANIYESKTGGQEQLLGTGSAEIKINKDFPVKLIFKKPGFKPFTKSYQRLKGIDPKKEDLVELKDRMVTVSAEPYDAKIFVNGIEIGTKKIYVYINENSSTTVEVTKPGFYKKTKVYYNQAGRDVSPVDDFIVLEDKAVKVKLFPNDAQIFVDGKKLADNSDEIVVPSKTNVAVEYRKEGYVPIERTYYNKEGMPQTPLFETITLKDRVVRINTTPSDAIIKVDGKQVANGEHSVKILDGACVEVIVERAGFVPIIKNFCNQINMQAPPTNEHIALKTDEAYTSSIQSDQANVNFSITVGATRTPEDAWKIMNGIVTNYFDVIEMADKETSYLRTAWSMKNFPNNTIRTRVIVKPGNTGTQQYVVKIQSEASNAANTGAKDDEKFKEWERLLNTYKDVISEMQARLQ
;
A
#
# COMPACT_ATOMS: atom_id res chain seq x y z
N MET A 1 56.35 35.11 114.08
CA MET A 1 56.36 33.69 114.51
C MET A 1 55.29 32.93 113.71
N LYS A 2 55.68 31.77 113.16
CA LYS A 2 54.86 30.69 112.57
C LYS A 2 54.14 30.91 111.21
N ILE A 3 54.85 30.45 110.18
CA ILE A 3 54.44 29.47 109.14
C ILE A 3 52.97 29.02 109.17
N ARG A 4 52.31 29.09 108.00
CA ARG A 4 51.57 27.96 107.41
C ARG A 4 51.40 28.10 105.90
N ILE A 5 51.97 27.13 105.20
CA ILE A 5 51.72 26.77 103.81
C ILE A 5 50.28 26.26 103.70
N THR A 6 49.52 26.71 102.72
CA THR A 6 48.36 25.98 102.20
C THR A 6 48.37 26.11 100.68
N ILE A 7 48.41 24.94 100.05
CA ILE A 7 48.66 24.68 98.65
C ILE A 7 47.49 25.19 97.81
N LEU A 8 47.76 26.15 96.92
CA LEU A 8 46.85 26.60 95.88
C LEU A 8 46.95 25.62 94.71
N LEU A 9 46.05 24.62 94.64
CA LEU A 9 45.88 23.81 93.44
C LEU A 9 45.03 24.61 92.44
N LEU A 10 45.67 25.51 91.70
CA LEU A 10 45.06 26.18 90.56
C LEU A 10 44.96 25.16 89.42
N VAL A 11 43.79 24.52 89.28
CA VAL A 11 43.44 23.79 88.04
C VAL A 11 43.31 24.85 86.94
N VAL A 12 44.42 25.11 86.26
CA VAL A 12 44.41 25.84 84.99
C VAL A 12 43.72 24.93 84.00
N LEU A 13 42.44 25.19 83.74
CA LEU A 13 41.75 24.67 82.59
C LEU A 13 42.41 25.29 81.36
N VAL A 14 43.47 24.65 80.85
CA VAL A 14 44.06 25.02 79.57
C VAL A 14 43.01 24.65 78.52
N ALA A 15 42.17 25.63 78.17
CA ALA A 15 41.41 25.57 76.94
C ALA A 15 42.45 25.46 75.81
N ASN A 16 42.62 24.25 75.29
CA ASN A 16 43.30 24.04 74.02
C ASN A 16 42.49 24.80 72.98
N ILE A 17 42.87 26.06 72.72
CA ILE A 17 42.41 26.78 71.55
C ILE A 17 43.03 26.02 70.37
N ALA A 18 42.28 25.07 69.83
CA ALA A 18 42.60 24.40 68.59
C ALA A 18 42.91 25.50 67.57
N ASN A 19 44.18 25.56 67.16
CA ASN A 19 44.70 26.58 66.28
C ASN A 19 44.10 26.35 64.88
N ALA A 20 42.88 26.85 64.69
CA ALA A 20 42.07 26.70 63.49
C ALA A 20 42.58 27.69 62.45
N GLN A 21 43.14 27.17 61.37
CA GLN A 21 43.73 27.98 60.32
C GLN A 21 42.64 28.38 59.32
N LYS A 22 42.60 29.66 58.97
CA LYS A 22 41.73 30.18 57.91
C LYS A 22 42.29 29.81 56.54
N MET A 23 41.41 29.37 55.65
CA MET A 23 41.70 29.06 54.25
C MET A 23 40.68 29.76 53.36
N LYS A 24 41.13 30.42 52.30
CA LYS A 24 40.27 31.06 51.30
C LYS A 24 39.97 30.09 50.18
N ILE A 25 38.70 29.88 49.89
CA ILE A 25 38.23 29.05 48.78
C ILE A 25 37.60 29.98 47.75
N SER A 26 38.04 29.89 46.50
CA SER A 26 37.41 30.57 45.37
C SER A 26 36.81 29.54 44.41
N VAL A 27 35.75 29.90 43.70
CA VAL A 27 35.10 29.03 42.71
C VAL A 27 34.92 29.76 41.38
N LEU A 28 35.16 29.05 40.28
CA LEU A 28 34.79 29.47 38.94
C LEU A 28 33.69 28.54 38.41
N PRO A 29 32.64 29.08 37.78
CA PRO A 29 32.34 30.51 37.62
C PRO A 29 32.10 31.26 38.95
N ALA A 30 32.44 32.56 38.99
CA ALA A 30 32.45 33.37 40.22
C ALA A 30 31.06 33.63 40.83
N ASP A 31 29.99 33.32 40.11
CA ASP A 31 28.60 33.35 40.56
C ASP A 31 28.13 32.01 41.14
N ALA A 32 29.02 31.02 41.30
CA ALA A 32 28.70 29.76 41.98
C ALA A 32 28.64 29.94 43.51
N ASN A 33 27.71 29.23 44.15
CA ASN A 33 27.53 29.22 45.60
C ASN A 33 28.37 28.12 46.25
N ILE A 34 28.96 28.42 47.41
CA ILE A 34 29.75 27.52 48.23
C ILE A 34 28.96 27.21 49.50
N TYR A 35 28.62 25.94 49.72
CA TYR A 35 27.91 25.46 50.90
C TYR A 35 28.82 24.59 51.74
N GLU A 36 28.68 24.66 53.07
CA GLU A 36 29.23 23.68 53.99
C GLU A 36 28.18 22.61 54.29
N SER A 37 28.56 21.33 54.19
CA SER A 37 27.72 20.21 54.58
C SER A 37 27.81 19.99 56.09
N LYS A 38 26.71 20.21 56.80
CA LYS A 38 26.56 19.99 58.24
C LYS A 38 26.01 18.60 58.55
N THR A 39 26.12 18.20 59.81
CA THR A 39 25.55 16.95 60.34
C THR A 39 24.06 16.86 60.01
N GLY A 40 23.59 15.70 59.55
CA GLY A 40 22.20 15.50 59.13
C GLY A 40 21.88 15.96 57.70
N GLY A 41 22.88 16.33 56.90
CA GLY A 41 22.71 16.67 55.48
C GLY A 41 22.24 18.10 55.21
N GLN A 42 22.18 18.94 56.25
CA GLN A 42 21.90 20.37 56.08
C GLN A 42 23.07 21.08 55.38
N GLU A 43 22.73 22.05 54.54
CA GLU A 43 23.71 22.85 53.80
C GLU A 43 23.68 24.29 54.32
N GLN A 44 24.81 24.79 54.79
CA GLN A 44 24.97 26.18 55.18
C GLN A 44 25.67 26.95 54.06
N LEU A 45 25.02 27.98 53.50
CA LEU A 45 25.67 28.86 52.54
C LEU A 45 26.82 29.62 53.22
N LEU A 46 28.03 29.53 52.66
CA LEU A 46 29.21 30.25 53.15
C LEU A 46 29.53 31.49 52.33
N GLY A 47 29.21 31.49 51.04
CA GLY A 47 29.46 32.62 50.14
C GLY A 47 29.21 32.28 48.66
N THR A 48 29.29 33.31 47.82
CA THR A 48 29.20 33.23 46.36
C THR A 48 30.54 33.66 45.76
N GLY A 49 31.12 32.87 44.87
CA GLY A 49 32.42 33.12 44.23
C GLY A 49 33.63 32.89 45.14
N SER A 50 33.53 33.19 46.43
CA SER A 50 34.55 32.86 47.42
C SER A 50 33.98 32.73 48.85
N ALA A 51 34.71 32.02 49.71
CA ALA A 51 34.41 31.89 51.13
C ALA A 51 35.69 31.67 51.96
N GLU A 52 35.70 32.11 53.22
CA GLU A 52 36.73 31.73 54.20
C GLU A 52 36.23 30.56 55.06
N ILE A 53 37.02 29.51 55.15
CA ILE A 53 36.74 28.37 56.05
C ILE A 53 37.82 28.24 57.12
N LYS A 54 37.45 27.67 58.26
CA LYS A 54 38.39 27.25 59.30
C LYS A 54 38.58 25.75 59.21
N ILE A 55 39.81 25.30 58.94
CA ILE A 55 40.15 23.88 58.94
C ILE A 55 40.84 23.48 60.25
N ASN A 56 40.47 22.33 60.79
CA ASN A 56 41.10 21.74 61.98
C ASN A 56 41.61 20.32 61.68
N LYS A 57 42.25 19.70 62.68
CA LYS A 57 42.84 18.36 62.56
C LYS A 57 41.80 17.25 62.76
N ASP A 58 40.77 17.53 63.53
CA ASP A 58 39.88 16.51 64.10
C ASP A 58 38.73 16.15 63.15
N PHE A 59 38.23 17.12 62.35
CA PHE A 59 37.09 16.92 61.46
C PHE A 59 37.29 17.60 60.08
N PRO A 60 37.04 16.88 58.97
CA PRO A 60 37.06 17.48 57.64
C PRO A 60 35.88 18.43 57.43
N VAL A 61 36.14 19.59 56.81
CA VAL A 61 35.13 20.51 56.30
C VAL A 61 34.75 20.06 54.89
N LYS A 62 33.52 19.58 54.71
CA LYS A 62 33.00 19.15 53.40
C LYS A 62 32.25 20.31 52.74
N LEU A 63 32.77 20.80 51.61
CA LEU A 63 32.16 21.85 50.83
C LEU A 63 31.45 21.31 49.60
N ILE A 64 30.32 21.91 49.26
CA ILE A 64 29.51 21.63 48.07
C ILE A 64 29.41 22.91 47.26
N PHE A 65 29.81 22.84 46.00
CA PHE A 65 29.83 23.95 45.05
C PHE A 65 28.67 23.78 44.10
N LYS A 66 27.77 24.76 44.02
CA LYS A 66 26.55 24.69 43.21
C LYS A 66 26.39 25.92 42.33
N LYS A 67 26.05 25.68 41.07
CA LYS A 67 25.63 26.70 40.12
C LYS A 67 24.58 26.10 39.19
N PRO A 68 23.45 26.78 38.90
CA PRO A 68 22.51 26.32 37.89
C PRO A 68 23.21 26.04 36.56
N GLY A 69 22.93 24.88 35.97
CA GLY A 69 23.54 24.42 34.71
C GLY A 69 24.90 23.72 34.88
N PHE A 70 25.42 23.59 36.10
CA PHE A 70 26.67 22.88 36.40
C PHE A 70 26.41 21.69 37.31
N LYS A 71 27.18 20.62 37.11
CA LYS A 71 27.18 19.45 38.00
C LYS A 71 27.70 19.89 39.38
N PRO A 72 26.96 19.66 40.47
CA PRO A 72 27.44 19.97 41.80
C PRO A 72 28.76 19.25 42.08
N PHE A 73 29.75 19.99 42.56
CA PHE A 73 31.05 19.44 42.93
C PHE A 73 31.19 19.42 44.45
N THR A 74 31.82 18.39 45.00
CA THR A 74 32.01 18.25 46.44
C THR A 74 33.48 18.00 46.74
N LYS A 75 34.04 18.75 47.69
CA LYS A 75 35.44 18.62 48.10
C LYS A 75 35.58 18.75 49.61
N SER A 76 36.37 17.87 50.21
CA SER A 76 36.64 17.87 51.65
C SER A 76 38.01 18.44 51.95
N TYR A 77 38.08 19.28 52.98
CA TYR A 77 39.31 19.93 53.44
C TYR A 77 39.58 19.53 54.88
N GLN A 78 40.78 19.02 55.16
CA GLN A 78 41.22 18.68 56.50
C GLN A 78 42.68 19.06 56.68
N ARG A 79 43.04 19.50 57.87
CA ARG A 79 44.45 19.74 58.19
C ARG A 79 45.14 18.41 58.47
N LEU A 80 46.11 18.05 57.64
CA LEU A 80 46.92 16.85 57.83
C LEU A 80 48.15 17.14 58.72
N LYS A 81 48.57 16.17 59.53
CA LYS A 81 49.75 16.30 60.41
C LYS A 81 51.02 16.25 59.57
N GLY A 82 51.93 17.20 59.79
CA GLY A 82 53.24 17.24 59.11
C GLY A 82 53.20 17.78 57.67
N ILE A 83 52.03 18.24 57.19
CA ILE A 83 51.89 18.90 55.89
C ILE A 83 51.45 20.34 56.15
N ASP A 84 52.17 21.30 55.54
CA ASP A 84 51.75 22.70 55.59
C ASP A 84 50.42 22.86 54.85
N PRO A 85 49.37 23.35 55.53
CA PRO A 85 48.06 23.49 54.91
C PRO A 85 48.09 24.59 53.85
N LYS A 86 47.51 24.30 52.68
CA LYS A 86 47.26 25.30 51.63
C LYS A 86 46.44 26.45 52.22
N LYS A 87 46.85 27.68 51.95
CA LYS A 87 46.13 28.89 52.39
C LYS A 87 44.97 29.27 51.46
N GLU A 88 45.05 28.84 50.21
CA GLU A 88 44.07 29.12 49.17
C GLU A 88 43.83 27.90 48.29
N ASP A 89 42.62 27.79 47.72
CA ASP A 89 42.26 26.80 46.71
C ASP A 89 41.26 27.40 45.72
N LEU A 90 41.36 26.97 44.47
CA LEU A 90 40.46 27.34 43.39
C LEU A 90 39.74 26.09 42.91
N VAL A 91 38.41 26.14 42.91
CA VAL A 91 37.56 25.06 42.40
C VAL A 91 36.91 25.52 41.10
N GLU A 92 37.03 24.72 40.04
CA GLU A 92 36.41 24.99 38.75
C GLU A 92 35.25 24.00 38.53
N LEU A 93 34.05 24.53 38.34
CA LEU A 93 32.91 23.75 37.87
C LEU A 93 33.03 23.58 36.35
N LYS A 94 33.53 22.42 35.92
CA LYS A 94 33.83 22.13 34.51
C LYS A 94 32.73 21.36 33.79
N ASP A 95 32.05 20.48 34.52
CA ASP A 95 30.96 19.65 33.99
C ASP A 95 29.64 20.41 34.06
N ARG A 96 28.88 20.36 32.97
CA ARG A 96 27.51 20.89 32.92
C ARG A 96 26.50 19.86 33.38
N MET A 97 25.34 20.36 33.80
CA MET A 97 24.18 19.55 34.16
C MET A 97 22.93 20.14 33.52
N VAL A 98 22.14 19.28 32.87
CA VAL A 98 20.80 19.60 32.38
C VAL A 98 19.81 18.74 33.16
N THR A 99 18.79 19.38 33.73
CA THR A 99 17.65 18.69 34.29
C THR A 99 16.66 18.41 33.16
N VAL A 100 16.52 17.14 32.78
CA VAL A 100 15.61 16.73 31.70
C VAL A 100 14.36 16.14 32.30
N SER A 101 13.21 16.60 31.85
CA SER A 101 11.91 16.02 32.16
C SER A 101 11.16 15.65 30.88
N ALA A 102 10.35 14.60 30.95
CA ALA A 102 9.65 14.05 29.79
C ALA A 102 8.16 13.93 30.04
N GLU A 103 7.37 14.21 29.00
CA GLU A 103 5.94 13.94 28.95
C GLU A 103 5.64 13.06 27.72
N PRO A 104 4.86 11.98 27.83
CA PRO A 104 4.22 11.45 29.04
C PRO A 104 5.21 11.04 30.16
N TYR A 105 4.82 11.12 31.43
CA TYR A 105 5.74 10.90 32.58
C TYR A 105 6.31 9.49 32.69
N ASP A 106 5.68 8.51 32.06
CA ASP A 106 6.14 7.12 31.93
C ASP A 106 7.02 6.90 30.68
N ALA A 107 7.31 7.94 29.90
CA ALA A 107 8.31 7.86 28.82
C ALA A 107 9.70 7.56 29.40
N LYS A 108 10.43 6.69 28.71
CA LYS A 108 11.78 6.29 29.06
C LYS A 108 12.79 7.29 28.50
N ILE A 109 13.76 7.66 29.32
CA ILE A 109 14.82 8.59 28.97
C ILE A 109 16.15 7.84 28.95
N PHE A 110 16.79 7.86 27.79
CA PHE A 110 18.08 7.25 27.53
C PHE A 110 19.15 8.31 27.41
N VAL A 111 20.31 8.09 28.01
CA VAL A 111 21.48 8.96 27.91
C VAL A 111 22.62 8.15 27.28
N ASN A 112 23.10 8.59 26.11
CA ASN A 112 24.08 7.87 25.30
C ASN A 112 23.72 6.39 25.08
N GLY A 113 22.42 6.10 24.88
CA GLY A 113 21.89 4.76 24.65
C GLY A 113 21.56 3.95 25.91
N ILE A 114 21.84 4.46 27.11
CA ILE A 114 21.57 3.77 28.38
C ILE A 114 20.29 4.34 29.01
N GLU A 115 19.32 3.49 29.35
CA GLU A 115 18.11 3.89 30.08
C GLU A 115 18.49 4.40 31.48
N ILE A 116 18.19 5.66 31.79
CA ILE A 116 18.50 6.27 33.10
C ILE A 116 17.26 6.33 33.99
N GLY A 117 16.08 6.52 33.41
CA GLY A 117 14.84 6.56 34.16
C GLY A 117 13.67 7.14 33.36
N THR A 118 12.62 7.51 34.09
CA THR A 118 11.39 8.11 33.56
C THR A 118 11.12 9.45 34.26
N LYS A 119 10.18 10.24 33.74
CA LYS A 119 9.68 11.52 34.28
C LYS A 119 10.72 12.66 34.38
N LYS A 120 11.79 12.50 35.16
CA LYS A 120 12.81 13.51 35.41
C LYS A 120 14.17 12.89 35.75
N ILE A 121 15.23 13.32 35.07
CA ILE A 121 16.61 12.88 35.31
C ILE A 121 17.59 14.06 35.31
N TYR A 122 18.81 13.83 35.80
CA TYR A 122 19.94 14.76 35.67
C TYR A 122 20.91 14.22 34.61
N VAL A 123 21.20 15.02 33.60
CA VAL A 123 22.12 14.71 32.51
C VAL A 123 23.39 15.49 32.72
N TYR A 124 24.50 14.78 32.94
CA TYR A 124 25.82 15.38 33.11
C TYR A 124 26.57 15.40 31.79
N ILE A 125 27.23 16.51 31.49
CA ILE A 125 27.97 16.73 30.25
C ILE A 125 29.38 17.15 30.63
N ASN A 126 30.35 16.29 30.37
CA ASN A 126 31.74 16.54 30.74
C ASN A 126 32.32 17.73 29.94
N GLU A 127 33.34 18.38 30.48
CA GLU A 127 34.08 19.44 29.78
C GLU A 127 34.51 19.00 28.39
N ASN A 128 34.33 19.89 27.41
CA ASN A 128 34.65 19.67 26.00
C ASN A 128 33.95 18.46 25.35
N SER A 129 32.77 18.07 25.84
CA SER A 129 32.02 16.92 25.32
C SER A 129 30.56 17.24 24.97
N SER A 130 29.86 16.24 24.45
CA SER A 130 28.41 16.27 24.23
C SER A 130 27.75 15.03 24.82
N THR A 131 26.45 15.11 25.06
CA THR A 131 25.64 13.98 25.53
C THR A 131 24.34 13.93 24.77
N THR A 132 24.03 12.75 24.21
CA THR A 132 22.79 12.51 23.46
C THR A 132 21.74 11.95 24.40
N VAL A 133 20.54 12.52 24.34
CA VAL A 133 19.37 12.08 25.09
C VAL A 133 18.28 11.67 24.11
N GLU A 134 17.74 10.47 24.32
CA GLU A 134 16.60 9.95 23.58
C GLU A 134 15.44 9.71 24.53
N VAL A 135 14.26 10.19 24.18
CA VAL A 135 13.01 9.96 24.92
C VAL A 135 12.10 9.09 24.07
N THR A 136 11.69 7.95 24.62
CA THR A 136 10.88 6.95 23.90
C THR A 136 9.69 6.50 24.73
N LYS A 137 8.59 6.21 24.03
CA LYS A 137 7.41 5.58 24.61
C LYS A 137 6.67 4.80 23.50
N PRO A 138 6.23 3.55 23.73
CA PRO A 138 5.42 2.83 22.75
C PRO A 138 4.20 3.65 22.31
N GLY A 139 4.02 3.78 20.98
CA GLY A 139 2.92 4.53 20.38
C GLY A 139 3.21 6.01 20.14
N PHE A 140 4.38 6.49 20.58
CA PHE A 140 4.86 7.84 20.34
C PHE A 140 6.12 7.81 19.47
N TYR A 141 6.25 8.82 18.61
CA TYR A 141 7.48 9.02 17.88
C TYR A 141 8.57 9.51 18.82
N LYS A 142 9.75 8.90 18.75
CA LYS A 142 10.87 9.23 19.64
C LYS A 142 11.40 10.64 19.38
N LYS A 143 11.85 11.32 20.44
CA LYS A 143 12.59 12.58 20.33
C LYS A 143 14.04 12.38 20.77
N THR A 144 14.98 12.92 19.99
CA THR A 144 16.41 12.89 20.28
C THR A 144 16.95 14.31 20.38
N LYS A 145 17.73 14.61 21.42
CA LYS A 145 18.37 15.90 21.64
C LYS A 145 19.83 15.71 22.05
N VAL A 146 20.70 16.61 21.60
CA VAL A 146 22.12 16.59 21.97
C VAL A 146 22.42 17.84 22.78
N TYR A 147 23.01 17.65 23.95
CA TYR A 147 23.49 18.74 24.80
C TYR A 147 25.00 18.85 24.69
N TYR A 148 25.51 20.08 24.68
CA TYR A 148 26.92 20.39 24.49
C TYR A 148 27.51 21.09 25.72
N ASN A 149 28.78 20.81 25.98
CA ASN A 149 29.64 21.53 26.90
C ASN A 149 30.99 21.79 26.23
N GLN A 150 30.97 22.55 25.13
CA GLN A 150 32.12 22.83 24.27
C GLN A 150 32.15 24.31 23.92
N ALA A 151 33.36 24.88 23.82
CA ALA A 151 33.53 26.25 23.37
C ALA A 151 33.00 26.44 21.94
N GLY A 152 32.35 27.56 21.66
CA GLY A 152 31.79 27.87 20.34
C GLY A 152 30.48 27.15 20.00
N ARG A 153 29.90 26.37 20.94
CA ARG A 153 28.54 25.83 20.84
C ARG A 153 27.60 26.61 21.75
N ASP A 154 26.31 26.56 21.42
CA ASP A 154 25.28 27.13 22.29
C ASP A 154 25.28 26.45 23.66
N VAL A 155 25.07 27.28 24.67
CA VAL A 155 25.04 26.83 26.06
C VAL A 155 23.77 26.01 26.30
N SER A 156 23.94 24.76 26.71
CA SER A 156 22.80 23.88 27.04
C SER A 156 21.95 24.47 28.17
N PRO A 157 20.61 24.34 28.11
CA PRO A 157 19.70 24.90 29.10
C PRO A 157 19.88 24.25 30.48
N VAL A 158 19.43 24.92 31.54
CA VAL A 158 19.46 24.36 32.90
C VAL A 158 18.38 23.29 33.05
N ASP A 159 17.17 23.60 32.58
CA ASP A 159 16.01 22.71 32.56
C ASP A 159 15.53 22.52 31.12
N ASP A 160 15.17 21.30 30.77
CA ASP A 160 14.60 20.97 29.47
C ASP A 160 13.40 20.04 29.63
N PHE A 161 12.34 20.33 28.87
CA PHE A 161 11.08 19.61 28.91
C PHE A 161 10.79 19.03 27.53
N ILE A 162 10.87 17.71 27.42
CA ILE A 162 10.72 16.97 26.17
C ILE A 162 9.32 16.33 26.16
N VAL A 163 8.44 16.85 25.32
CA VAL A 163 7.09 16.30 25.14
C VAL A 163 7.05 15.42 23.89
N LEU A 164 6.61 14.18 24.02
CA LEU A 164 6.29 13.30 22.90
C LEU A 164 4.86 13.58 22.44
N GLU A 165 4.71 14.42 21.41
CA GLU A 165 3.39 14.88 20.92
C GLU A 165 2.91 14.09 19.71
N ASP A 166 3.86 13.57 18.92
CA ASP A 166 3.60 12.81 17.71
C ASP A 166 3.43 11.32 18.05
N LYS A 167 2.46 10.69 17.39
CA LYS A 167 2.25 9.25 17.50
C LYS A 167 3.05 8.50 16.45
N ALA A 168 3.29 7.22 16.73
CA ALA A 168 3.99 6.34 15.83
C ALA A 168 3.27 4.99 15.72
N VAL A 169 3.10 4.49 14.50
CA VAL A 169 2.55 3.17 14.20
C VAL A 169 3.61 2.33 13.54
N LYS A 170 3.95 1.19 14.13
CA LYS A 170 4.84 0.24 13.47
C LYS A 170 4.02 -0.65 12.56
N VAL A 171 4.27 -0.55 11.26
CA VAL A 171 3.55 -1.34 10.25
C VAL A 171 4.47 -2.39 9.66
N LYS A 172 3.93 -3.59 9.47
CA LYS A 172 4.55 -4.66 8.70
C LYS A 172 3.60 -5.15 7.63
N LEU A 173 4.12 -5.37 6.43
CA LEU A 173 3.34 -5.79 5.27
C LEU A 173 3.54 -7.27 4.99
N PHE A 174 2.50 -7.89 4.47
CA PHE A 174 2.56 -9.18 3.81
C PHE A 174 1.79 -9.08 2.50
N PRO A 175 2.40 -9.43 1.35
CA PRO A 175 3.77 -9.93 1.16
C PRO A 175 4.87 -8.92 1.54
N ASN A 176 6.08 -9.41 1.87
CA ASN A 176 7.19 -8.59 2.39
C ASN A 176 7.75 -7.59 1.37
N ASP A 177 7.49 -7.76 0.08
CA ASP A 177 7.92 -6.85 -0.98
C ASP A 177 6.83 -5.84 -1.38
N ALA A 178 5.77 -5.75 -0.57
CA ALA A 178 4.81 -4.65 -0.66
C ALA A 178 5.42 -3.33 -0.15
N GLN A 179 4.76 -2.23 -0.50
CA GLN A 179 5.26 -0.87 -0.36
C GLN A 179 4.30 -0.03 0.49
N ILE A 180 4.87 0.84 1.32
CA ILE A 180 4.14 1.80 2.16
C ILE A 180 4.23 3.18 1.52
N PHE A 181 3.08 3.80 1.25
CA PHE A 181 2.98 5.18 0.78
C PHE A 181 2.28 6.03 1.84
N VAL A 182 2.87 7.18 2.16
CA VAL A 182 2.31 8.16 3.09
C VAL A 182 2.09 9.46 2.33
N ASP A 183 0.86 9.98 2.33
CA ASP A 183 0.47 11.18 1.57
C ASP A 183 0.92 11.12 0.09
N GLY A 184 0.79 9.94 -0.51
CA GLY A 184 1.15 9.67 -1.91
C GLY A 184 2.65 9.47 -2.18
N LYS A 185 3.53 9.64 -1.19
CA LYS A 185 4.98 9.43 -1.34
C LYS A 185 5.38 8.07 -0.78
N LYS A 186 6.22 7.34 -1.52
CA LYS A 186 6.79 6.08 -1.03
C LYS A 186 7.65 6.36 0.21
N LEU A 187 7.32 5.72 1.32
CA LEU A 187 8.07 5.77 2.57
C LEU A 187 9.10 4.64 2.62
N ALA A 188 8.64 3.40 2.48
CA ALA A 188 9.47 2.20 2.62
C ALA A 188 8.86 0.97 1.94
N ASP A 189 9.64 -0.11 1.88
CA ASP A 189 9.20 -1.45 1.52
C ASP A 189 9.08 -2.30 2.81
N ASN A 190 8.21 -3.32 2.80
CA ASN A 190 7.99 -4.28 3.89
C ASN A 190 7.45 -3.70 5.21
N SER A 191 8.19 -2.82 5.87
CA SER A 191 7.86 -2.36 7.22
C SER A 191 8.53 -1.03 7.53
N ASP A 192 7.81 -0.16 8.23
CA ASP A 192 8.36 1.08 8.77
C ASP A 192 7.49 1.61 9.92
N GLU A 193 7.95 2.67 10.56
CA GLU A 193 7.21 3.45 11.54
C GLU A 193 6.54 4.68 10.88
N ILE A 194 5.22 4.72 10.95
CA ILE A 194 4.42 5.81 10.41
C ILE A 194 4.23 6.86 11.50
N VAL A 195 4.77 8.06 11.26
CA VAL A 195 4.63 9.20 12.17
C VAL A 195 3.31 9.89 11.91
N VAL A 196 2.53 10.10 12.97
CA VAL A 196 1.26 10.82 12.93
C VAL A 196 1.39 12.08 13.79
N PRO A 197 1.65 13.24 13.18
CA PRO A 197 1.90 14.47 13.92
C PRO A 197 0.77 14.84 14.88
N SER A 198 1.10 15.56 15.96
CA SER A 198 0.12 16.01 16.94
C SER A 198 -1.03 16.78 16.31
N LYS A 199 -2.26 16.44 16.71
CA LYS A 199 -3.51 17.06 16.24
C LYS A 199 -3.77 16.87 14.74
N THR A 200 -3.10 15.94 14.07
CA THR A 200 -3.30 15.64 12.65
C THR A 200 -3.80 14.20 12.42
N ASN A 201 -3.90 13.85 11.15
CA ASN A 201 -4.16 12.49 10.68
C ASN A 201 -3.33 12.28 9.41
N VAL A 202 -3.00 11.03 9.13
CA VAL A 202 -2.14 10.65 8.01
C VAL A 202 -2.83 9.56 7.21
N ALA A 203 -2.95 9.76 5.90
CA ALA A 203 -3.47 8.77 4.97
C ALA A 203 -2.30 7.91 4.46
N VAL A 204 -2.51 6.59 4.54
CA VAL A 204 -1.49 5.60 4.22
C VAL A 204 -2.08 4.62 3.22
N GLU A 205 -1.33 4.36 2.17
CA GLU A 205 -1.71 3.40 1.14
C GLU A 205 -0.63 2.31 1.04
N TYR A 206 -1.09 1.06 1.09
CA TYR A 206 -0.26 -0.11 0.99
C TYR A 206 -0.42 -0.71 -0.40
N ARG A 207 0.67 -0.77 -1.16
CA ARG A 207 0.65 -1.16 -2.57
C ARG A 207 1.54 -2.35 -2.84
N LYS A 208 1.10 -3.19 -3.78
CA LYS A 208 1.93 -4.18 -4.44
C LYS A 208 1.34 -4.46 -5.82
N GLU A 209 2.19 -4.55 -6.85
CA GLU A 209 1.73 -4.87 -8.19
C GLU A 209 0.99 -6.22 -8.20
N GLY A 210 -0.15 -6.28 -8.89
CA GLY A 210 -1.02 -7.46 -8.93
C GLY A 210 -1.91 -7.65 -7.70
N TYR A 211 -1.87 -6.75 -6.72
CA TYR A 211 -2.75 -6.74 -5.56
C TYR A 211 -3.64 -5.51 -5.54
N VAL A 212 -4.82 -5.65 -4.95
CA VAL A 212 -5.68 -4.50 -4.65
C VAL A 212 -5.03 -3.70 -3.51
N PRO A 213 -4.81 -2.38 -3.66
CA PRO A 213 -4.22 -1.57 -2.61
C PRO A 213 -5.14 -1.49 -1.38
N ILE A 214 -4.55 -1.33 -0.21
CA ILE A 214 -5.28 -1.10 1.05
C ILE A 214 -5.00 0.31 1.52
N GLU A 215 -6.04 1.06 1.82
CA GLU A 215 -5.95 2.40 2.41
C GLU A 215 -6.28 2.37 3.91
N ARG A 216 -5.55 3.17 4.68
CA ARG A 216 -5.74 3.41 6.11
C ARG A 216 -5.58 4.89 6.43
N THR A 217 -6.23 5.32 7.50
CA THR A 217 -6.02 6.64 8.08
C THR A 217 -5.72 6.49 9.56
N TYR A 218 -4.57 7.01 9.99
CA TYR A 218 -4.18 7.04 11.39
C TYR A 218 -4.42 8.42 11.97
N TYR A 219 -4.89 8.48 13.22
CA TYR A 219 -5.33 9.71 13.87
C TYR A 219 -4.53 10.02 15.13
N ASN A 220 -4.14 11.28 15.28
CA ASN A 220 -3.60 11.83 16.51
C ASN A 220 -4.43 13.04 16.95
N LYS A 221 -5.75 12.86 17.02
CA LYS A 221 -6.73 13.87 17.42
C LYS A 221 -7.61 13.34 18.55
N GLU A 222 -8.03 14.21 19.45
CA GLU A 222 -9.03 13.88 20.47
C GLU A 222 -10.37 13.51 19.82
N GLY A 223 -11.09 12.57 20.43
CA GLY A 223 -12.38 12.09 19.94
C GLY A 223 -12.31 11.15 18.72
N MET A 224 -11.14 10.92 18.15
CA MET A 224 -10.94 9.97 17.04
C MET A 224 -10.48 8.59 17.55
N PRO A 225 -10.64 7.52 16.75
CA PRO A 225 -10.15 6.19 17.10
C PRO A 225 -8.67 6.20 17.48
N GLN A 226 -8.32 5.46 18.53
CA GLN A 226 -6.93 5.36 18.97
C GLN A 226 -6.10 4.61 17.92
N THR A 227 -5.03 5.27 17.47
CA THR A 227 -4.03 4.70 16.58
C THR A 227 -3.32 3.50 17.23
N PRO A 228 -3.21 2.34 16.54
CA PRO A 228 -2.56 1.15 17.07
C PRO A 228 -1.05 1.33 17.25
N LEU A 229 -0.46 0.57 18.17
CA LEU A 229 1.01 0.55 18.35
C LEU A 229 1.71 -0.20 17.21
N PHE A 230 1.10 -1.31 16.79
CA PHE A 230 1.59 -2.20 15.76
C PHE A 230 0.42 -2.64 14.88
N GLU A 231 0.64 -2.70 13.57
CA GLU A 231 -0.34 -3.24 12.63
C GLU A 231 0.36 -4.10 11.58
N THR A 232 -0.21 -5.28 11.31
CA THR A 232 0.20 -6.10 10.17
C THR A 232 -0.85 -5.95 9.08
N ILE A 233 -0.44 -5.47 7.91
CA ILE A 233 -1.31 -5.31 6.74
C ILE A 233 -1.04 -6.48 5.79
N THR A 234 -2.09 -7.23 5.48
CA THR A 234 -2.01 -8.36 4.54
C THR A 234 -2.79 -8.02 3.27
N LEU A 235 -2.08 -7.86 2.16
CA LEU A 235 -2.66 -7.74 0.83
C LEU A 235 -3.05 -9.14 0.35
N LYS A 236 -4.35 -9.42 0.27
CA LYS A 236 -4.89 -10.74 -0.09
C LYS A 236 -5.59 -10.74 -1.44
N ASP A 237 -6.37 -9.70 -1.72
CA ASP A 237 -7.10 -9.55 -2.97
C ASP A 237 -6.14 -9.24 -4.12
N ARG A 238 -6.38 -9.89 -5.26
CA ARG A 238 -5.60 -9.71 -6.49
C ARG A 238 -6.31 -8.77 -7.46
N VAL A 239 -5.53 -8.19 -8.34
CA VAL A 239 -6.04 -7.43 -9.49
C VAL A 239 -5.30 -7.85 -10.75
N VAL A 240 -6.05 -8.13 -11.82
CA VAL A 240 -5.52 -8.44 -13.16
C VAL A 240 -5.92 -7.31 -14.08
N ARG A 241 -4.94 -6.66 -14.71
CA ARG A 241 -5.21 -5.67 -15.75
C ARG A 241 -5.37 -6.35 -17.09
N ILE A 242 -6.57 -6.29 -17.65
CA ILE A 242 -6.92 -6.86 -18.93
C ILE A 242 -6.90 -5.78 -19.99
N ASN A 243 -6.27 -6.07 -21.11
CA ASN A 243 -6.34 -5.25 -22.31
C ASN A 243 -6.56 -6.14 -23.54
N THR A 244 -7.32 -5.66 -24.52
CA THR A 244 -7.79 -6.50 -25.63
C THR A 244 -7.30 -6.00 -26.99
N THR A 245 -7.04 -6.95 -27.89
CA THR A 245 -6.99 -6.70 -29.33
C THR A 245 -8.16 -7.45 -29.97
N PRO A 246 -9.10 -6.77 -30.63
CA PRO A 246 -9.16 -5.32 -30.83
C PRO A 246 -9.57 -4.53 -29.56
N SER A 247 -9.25 -3.24 -29.53
CA SER A 247 -9.40 -2.36 -28.36
C SER A 247 -10.83 -1.93 -28.04
N ASP A 248 -11.81 -2.33 -28.85
CA ASP A 248 -13.24 -2.09 -28.62
C ASP A 248 -14.00 -3.38 -28.30
N ALA A 249 -13.29 -4.50 -28.07
CA ALA A 249 -13.91 -5.74 -27.64
C ALA A 249 -14.59 -5.56 -26.27
N ILE A 250 -15.76 -6.18 -26.12
CA ILE A 250 -16.55 -6.15 -24.89
C ILE A 250 -15.89 -7.08 -23.88
N ILE A 251 -15.71 -6.59 -22.64
CA ILE A 251 -15.23 -7.37 -21.51
C ILE A 251 -16.41 -7.61 -20.57
N LYS A 252 -16.73 -8.88 -20.31
CA LYS A 252 -17.67 -9.31 -19.29
C LYS A 252 -16.94 -10.01 -18.15
N VAL A 253 -17.39 -9.73 -16.93
CA VAL A 253 -16.91 -10.35 -15.69
C VAL A 253 -18.12 -11.01 -15.03
N ASP A 254 -18.04 -12.31 -14.78
CA ASP A 254 -19.13 -13.13 -14.25
C ASP A 254 -20.47 -12.88 -14.98
N GLY A 255 -20.40 -12.85 -16.32
CA GLY A 255 -21.55 -12.64 -17.22
C GLY A 255 -22.01 -11.19 -17.39
N LYS A 256 -21.53 -10.23 -16.57
CA LYS A 256 -21.90 -8.81 -16.68
C LYS A 256 -20.88 -8.03 -17.50
N GLN A 257 -21.32 -7.26 -18.49
CA GLN A 257 -20.45 -6.31 -19.19
C GLN A 257 -19.97 -5.22 -18.24
N VAL A 258 -18.65 -5.03 -18.17
CA VAL A 258 -18.01 -4.05 -17.27
C VAL A 258 -17.25 -2.95 -18.01
N ALA A 259 -16.74 -3.24 -19.21
CA ALA A 259 -15.95 -2.30 -20.00
C ALA A 259 -15.80 -2.78 -21.45
N ASN A 260 -15.18 -1.95 -22.28
CA ASN A 260 -14.66 -2.32 -23.59
C ASN A 260 -13.15 -2.03 -23.62
N GLY A 261 -12.34 -2.89 -24.24
CA GLY A 261 -10.92 -2.64 -24.49
C GLY A 261 -9.98 -2.92 -23.32
N GLU A 262 -10.18 -2.25 -22.19
CA GLU A 262 -9.34 -2.38 -20.99
C GLU A 262 -10.18 -2.41 -19.72
N HIS A 263 -9.79 -3.24 -18.76
CA HIS A 263 -10.40 -3.27 -17.43
C HIS A 263 -9.46 -3.87 -16.37
N SER A 264 -9.55 -3.39 -15.13
CA SER A 264 -8.87 -4.02 -13.98
C SER A 264 -9.84 -4.91 -13.23
N VAL A 265 -9.65 -6.23 -13.31
CA VAL A 265 -10.51 -7.22 -12.67
C VAL A 265 -10.00 -7.51 -11.27
N LYS A 266 -10.83 -7.23 -10.27
CA LYS A 266 -10.58 -7.57 -8.86
C LYS A 266 -10.97 -9.03 -8.59
N ILE A 267 -10.09 -9.77 -7.92
CA ILE A 267 -10.28 -11.18 -7.55
C ILE A 267 -10.06 -11.30 -6.04
N LEU A 268 -11.12 -11.60 -5.31
CA LEU A 268 -11.07 -11.77 -3.85
C LEU A 268 -10.23 -12.98 -3.45
N ASP A 269 -9.63 -12.93 -2.27
CA ASP A 269 -8.97 -14.10 -1.65
C ASP A 269 -9.92 -15.31 -1.59
N GLY A 270 -9.45 -16.46 -2.08
CA GLY A 270 -10.21 -17.70 -2.16
C GLY A 270 -11.20 -17.80 -3.33
N ALA A 271 -11.34 -16.76 -4.17
CA ALA A 271 -12.33 -16.71 -5.24
C ALA A 271 -11.73 -16.97 -6.64
N CYS A 272 -12.60 -17.31 -7.58
CA CYS A 272 -12.33 -17.30 -9.01
C CYS A 272 -13.29 -16.33 -9.70
N VAL A 273 -12.84 -15.74 -10.81
CA VAL A 273 -13.64 -14.83 -11.63
C VAL A 273 -13.55 -15.28 -13.08
N GLU A 274 -14.70 -15.39 -13.75
CA GLU A 274 -14.77 -15.65 -15.19
C GLU A 274 -14.73 -14.33 -15.95
N VAL A 275 -13.86 -14.28 -16.95
CA VAL A 275 -13.72 -13.17 -17.88
C VAL A 275 -14.02 -13.67 -19.28
N ILE A 276 -15.01 -13.05 -19.92
CA ILE A 276 -15.35 -13.27 -21.33
C ILE A 276 -15.00 -12.02 -22.11
N VAL A 277 -14.19 -12.18 -23.17
CA VAL A 277 -13.92 -11.12 -24.13
C VAL A 277 -14.55 -11.49 -25.46
N GLU A 278 -15.42 -10.63 -25.98
CA GLU A 278 -16.18 -10.87 -27.21
C GLU A 278 -16.28 -9.62 -28.09
N ARG A 279 -16.35 -9.83 -29.40
CA ARG A 279 -16.65 -8.80 -30.39
C ARG A 279 -17.28 -9.45 -31.62
N ALA A 280 -18.26 -8.79 -32.23
CA ALA A 280 -18.87 -9.27 -33.47
C ALA A 280 -17.82 -9.48 -34.58
N GLY A 281 -17.90 -10.63 -35.26
CA GLY A 281 -16.91 -11.03 -36.27
C GLY A 281 -15.62 -11.62 -35.72
N PHE A 282 -15.54 -11.84 -34.41
CA PHE A 282 -14.41 -12.49 -33.75
C PHE A 282 -14.87 -13.67 -32.89
N VAL A 283 -13.96 -14.63 -32.68
CA VAL A 283 -14.16 -15.77 -31.79
C VAL A 283 -13.98 -15.30 -30.33
N PRO A 284 -14.97 -15.49 -29.45
CA PRO A 284 -14.86 -15.06 -28.06
C PRO A 284 -13.82 -15.90 -27.30
N ILE A 285 -13.16 -15.28 -26.31
CA ILE A 285 -12.20 -15.95 -25.42
C ILE A 285 -12.74 -15.89 -23.99
N ILE A 286 -12.76 -17.05 -23.31
CA ILE A 286 -13.15 -17.20 -21.91
C ILE A 286 -11.89 -17.53 -21.10
N LYS A 287 -11.63 -16.80 -20.02
CA LYS A 287 -10.54 -17.07 -19.07
C LYS A 287 -11.08 -17.08 -17.64
N ASN A 288 -10.55 -17.99 -16.83
CA ASN A 288 -10.83 -18.05 -15.41
C ASN A 288 -9.58 -17.65 -14.63
N PHE A 289 -9.69 -16.63 -13.78
CA PHE A 289 -8.61 -16.21 -12.89
C PHE A 289 -8.97 -16.56 -11.45
N CYS A 290 -8.12 -17.34 -10.79
CA CYS A 290 -8.36 -17.85 -9.43
C CYS A 290 -7.29 -17.36 -8.46
N ASN A 291 -7.72 -16.76 -7.35
CA ASN A 291 -6.84 -16.36 -6.24
C ASN A 291 -6.98 -17.36 -5.09
N GLN A 292 -6.51 -18.59 -5.31
CA GLN A 292 -6.64 -19.69 -4.36
C GLN A 292 -5.29 -20.29 -4.01
N ILE A 293 -5.21 -20.85 -2.80
CA ILE A 293 -4.05 -21.62 -2.34
C ILE A 293 -3.90 -22.85 -3.26
N ASN A 294 -2.66 -23.16 -3.67
CA ASN A 294 -2.30 -24.25 -4.60
C ASN A 294 -2.68 -24.06 -6.08
N MET A 295 -3.16 -22.89 -6.47
CA MET A 295 -3.32 -22.52 -7.88
C MET A 295 -2.19 -21.57 -8.31
N GLN A 296 -1.92 -21.52 -9.62
CA GLN A 296 -1.05 -20.48 -10.16
C GLN A 296 -1.68 -19.11 -9.88
N ALA A 297 -0.91 -18.21 -9.28
CA ALA A 297 -1.38 -16.86 -8.99
C ALA A 297 -1.81 -16.15 -10.29
N PRO A 298 -2.90 -15.35 -10.28
CA PRO A 298 -3.30 -14.58 -11.43
C PRO A 298 -2.17 -13.64 -11.91
N PRO A 299 -1.99 -13.46 -13.22
CA PRO A 299 -0.98 -12.55 -13.75
C PRO A 299 -1.33 -11.10 -13.40
N THR A 300 -0.34 -10.20 -13.33
CA THR A 300 -0.61 -8.78 -13.07
C THR A 300 -1.27 -8.10 -14.27
N ASN A 301 -0.88 -8.52 -15.49
CA ASN A 301 -1.41 -8.03 -16.75
C ASN A 301 -1.74 -9.21 -17.68
N GLU A 302 -2.84 -9.09 -18.40
CA GLU A 302 -3.29 -10.08 -19.39
C GLU A 302 -3.67 -9.35 -20.69
N HIS A 303 -3.03 -9.74 -21.79
CA HIS A 303 -3.40 -9.29 -23.13
C HIS A 303 -4.23 -10.35 -23.85
N ILE A 304 -5.47 -10.02 -24.22
CA ILE A 304 -6.39 -10.94 -24.90
C ILE A 304 -6.59 -10.50 -26.34
N ALA A 305 -5.98 -11.23 -27.27
CA ALA A 305 -6.13 -11.01 -28.71
C ALA A 305 -7.17 -11.97 -29.30
N LEU A 306 -8.32 -11.43 -29.73
CA LEU A 306 -9.36 -12.18 -30.41
C LEU A 306 -8.95 -12.49 -31.85
N LYS A 307 -9.29 -13.69 -32.30
CA LYS A 307 -9.11 -14.11 -33.69
C LYS A 307 -10.39 -13.81 -34.48
N THR A 308 -10.23 -13.37 -35.73
CA THR A 308 -11.35 -13.18 -36.64
C THR A 308 -12.12 -14.49 -36.82
N ASP A 309 -13.45 -14.40 -36.85
CA ASP A 309 -14.31 -15.52 -37.19
C ASP A 309 -14.39 -15.67 -38.73
N GLU A 310 -13.82 -16.75 -39.25
CA GLU A 310 -13.79 -17.05 -40.68
C GLU A 310 -15.19 -17.29 -41.28
N ALA A 311 -16.14 -17.83 -40.50
CA ALA A 311 -17.51 -18.00 -40.96
C ALA A 311 -18.18 -16.64 -41.14
N TYR A 312 -17.90 -15.70 -40.24
CA TYR A 312 -18.41 -14.35 -40.30
C TYR A 312 -17.87 -13.57 -41.50
N THR A 313 -16.57 -13.66 -41.79
CA THR A 313 -15.95 -12.99 -42.96
C THR A 313 -16.33 -13.63 -44.30
N SER A 314 -16.62 -14.93 -44.29
CA SER A 314 -17.09 -15.66 -45.48
C SER A 314 -18.59 -15.52 -45.74
N SER A 315 -19.27 -14.63 -45.02
CA SER A 315 -20.71 -14.41 -45.11
C SER A 315 -21.07 -12.93 -45.09
N ILE A 316 -22.31 -12.65 -45.46
CA ILE A 316 -22.92 -11.33 -45.39
C ILE A 316 -24.21 -11.41 -44.58
N GLN A 317 -24.49 -10.39 -43.76
CA GLN A 317 -25.81 -10.25 -43.16
C GLN A 317 -26.83 -10.08 -44.27
N SER A 318 -27.91 -10.85 -44.23
CA SER A 318 -28.84 -10.91 -45.34
C SER A 318 -30.27 -11.07 -44.84
N ASP A 319 -31.10 -10.08 -45.17
CA ASP A 319 -32.56 -10.16 -45.00
C ASP A 319 -33.19 -11.21 -45.92
N GLN A 320 -32.39 -11.85 -46.78
CA GLN A 320 -32.81 -12.94 -47.65
C GLN A 320 -32.67 -14.33 -47.02
N ALA A 321 -31.89 -14.44 -45.93
CA ALA A 321 -31.71 -15.72 -45.24
C ALA A 321 -33.03 -16.14 -44.57
N ASN A 322 -33.41 -17.41 -44.74
CA ASN A 322 -34.56 -18.03 -44.07
C ASN A 322 -35.94 -17.41 -44.38
N VAL A 323 -36.04 -16.53 -45.38
CA VAL A 323 -37.28 -15.84 -45.79
C VAL A 323 -37.78 -16.35 -47.15
N ASN A 324 -39.09 -16.29 -47.39
CA ASN A 324 -39.71 -16.63 -48.68
C ASN A 324 -39.72 -15.42 -49.62
N PHE A 325 -39.17 -15.56 -50.82
CA PHE A 325 -39.17 -14.53 -51.87
C PHE A 325 -40.02 -14.95 -53.06
N SER A 326 -41.02 -14.13 -53.39
CA SER A 326 -41.83 -14.35 -54.58
C SER A 326 -41.19 -13.72 -55.82
N ILE A 327 -41.00 -14.52 -56.85
CA ILE A 327 -40.44 -14.12 -58.15
C ILE A 327 -41.48 -14.42 -59.22
N THR A 328 -42.11 -13.37 -59.73
CA THR A 328 -43.04 -13.45 -60.85
C THR A 328 -42.26 -13.65 -62.15
N VAL A 329 -42.68 -14.61 -62.97
CA VAL A 329 -42.06 -14.88 -64.27
C VAL A 329 -42.62 -13.91 -65.32
N GLY A 330 -41.75 -13.32 -66.14
CA GLY A 330 -42.14 -12.41 -67.21
C GLY A 330 -43.09 -13.06 -68.23
N ALA A 331 -44.06 -12.29 -68.72
CA ALA A 331 -45.13 -12.77 -69.59
C ALA A 331 -44.66 -13.38 -70.94
N THR A 332 -43.42 -13.09 -71.35
CA THR A 332 -42.81 -13.60 -72.58
C THR A 332 -42.16 -14.98 -72.42
N ARG A 333 -42.04 -15.51 -71.21
CA ARG A 333 -41.39 -16.80 -70.94
C ARG A 333 -42.41 -17.93 -70.82
N THR A 334 -42.11 -19.06 -71.45
CA THR A 334 -42.90 -20.28 -71.24
C THR A 334 -42.59 -20.89 -69.86
N PRO A 335 -43.52 -21.65 -69.25
CA PRO A 335 -43.26 -22.35 -67.99
C PRO A 335 -42.05 -23.29 -68.07
N GLU A 336 -41.82 -23.90 -69.24
CA GLU A 336 -40.67 -24.78 -69.46
C GLU A 336 -39.34 -24.02 -69.49
N ASP A 337 -39.29 -22.87 -70.15
CA ASP A 337 -38.08 -22.03 -70.18
C ASP A 337 -37.78 -21.45 -68.80
N ALA A 338 -38.82 -21.01 -68.08
CA ALA A 338 -38.70 -20.51 -66.72
C ALA A 338 -38.16 -21.60 -65.77
N TRP A 339 -38.66 -22.84 -65.89
CA TRP A 339 -38.15 -23.98 -65.13
C TRP A 339 -36.69 -24.28 -65.46
N LYS A 340 -36.30 -24.29 -66.74
CA LYS A 340 -34.90 -24.50 -67.17
C LYS A 340 -33.95 -23.43 -66.63
N ILE A 341 -34.36 -22.17 -66.67
CA ILE A 341 -33.58 -21.05 -66.13
C ILE A 341 -33.45 -21.20 -64.61
N MET A 342 -34.55 -21.40 -63.89
CA MET A 342 -34.55 -21.58 -62.43
C MET A 342 -33.64 -22.75 -62.03
N ASN A 343 -33.82 -23.92 -62.66
CA ASN A 343 -33.02 -25.10 -62.37
C ASN A 343 -31.54 -24.86 -62.67
N GLY A 344 -31.23 -24.22 -63.80
CA GLY A 344 -29.86 -23.86 -64.18
C GLY A 344 -29.20 -22.93 -63.17
N ILE A 345 -29.92 -21.94 -62.65
CA ILE A 345 -29.42 -21.07 -61.58
C ILE A 345 -29.16 -21.91 -60.33
N VAL A 346 -30.12 -22.72 -59.86
CA VAL A 346 -29.92 -23.54 -58.66
C VAL A 346 -28.71 -24.45 -58.79
N THR A 347 -28.55 -25.16 -59.91
CA THR A 347 -27.42 -26.06 -60.13
C THR A 347 -26.08 -25.36 -60.28
N ASN A 348 -26.05 -24.05 -60.56
CA ASN A 348 -24.81 -23.27 -60.56
C ASN A 348 -24.28 -23.03 -59.14
N TYR A 349 -25.16 -22.99 -58.14
CA TYR A 349 -24.80 -22.74 -56.74
C TYR A 349 -24.79 -24.00 -55.89
N PHE A 350 -25.63 -24.99 -56.22
CA PHE A 350 -25.82 -26.21 -55.44
C PHE A 350 -25.56 -27.44 -56.31
N ASP A 351 -24.58 -28.23 -55.91
CA ASP A 351 -24.14 -29.42 -56.68
C ASP A 351 -25.20 -30.54 -56.70
N VAL A 352 -26.01 -30.68 -55.64
CA VAL A 352 -26.93 -31.81 -55.45
C VAL A 352 -28.36 -31.33 -55.26
N ILE A 353 -29.22 -31.74 -56.19
CA ILE A 353 -30.68 -31.65 -56.05
C ILE A 353 -31.17 -32.87 -55.28
N GLU A 354 -31.91 -32.66 -54.20
CA GLU A 354 -32.49 -33.74 -53.38
C GLU A 354 -33.85 -34.16 -53.93
N MET A 355 -34.67 -33.19 -54.35
CA MET A 355 -36.00 -33.42 -54.90
C MET A 355 -36.31 -32.34 -55.95
N ALA A 356 -36.76 -32.75 -57.13
CA ALA A 356 -37.25 -31.84 -58.15
C ALA A 356 -38.47 -32.45 -58.85
N ASP A 357 -39.53 -31.67 -58.94
CA ASP A 357 -40.78 -32.01 -59.61
C ASP A 357 -41.19 -30.84 -60.51
N LYS A 358 -41.07 -31.06 -61.83
CA LYS A 358 -41.41 -30.08 -62.86
C LYS A 358 -42.90 -29.78 -62.89
N GLU A 359 -43.76 -30.76 -62.60
CA GLU A 359 -45.21 -30.61 -62.71
C GLU A 359 -45.75 -29.66 -61.62
N THR A 360 -45.26 -29.82 -60.40
CA THR A 360 -45.65 -28.96 -59.27
C THR A 360 -44.77 -27.72 -59.12
N SER A 361 -43.75 -27.55 -59.98
CA SER A 361 -42.77 -26.46 -59.87
C SER A 361 -42.06 -26.44 -58.49
N TYR A 362 -41.81 -27.63 -57.93
CA TYR A 362 -41.14 -27.79 -56.65
C TYR A 362 -39.69 -28.24 -56.84
N LEU A 363 -38.74 -27.59 -56.16
CA LEU A 363 -37.35 -28.00 -56.12
C LEU A 363 -36.79 -27.82 -54.71
N ARG A 364 -36.04 -28.80 -54.22
CA ARG A 364 -35.23 -28.71 -52.99
C ARG A 364 -33.85 -29.29 -53.24
N THR A 365 -32.82 -28.57 -52.83
CA THR A 365 -31.44 -29.07 -52.84
C THR A 365 -31.11 -29.83 -51.57
N ALA A 366 -30.11 -30.71 -51.65
CA ALA A 366 -29.50 -31.24 -50.44
C ALA A 366 -28.82 -30.11 -49.65
N TRP A 367 -28.50 -30.36 -48.39
CA TRP A 367 -27.68 -29.44 -47.60
C TRP A 367 -26.28 -29.33 -48.18
N SER A 368 -25.85 -28.11 -48.53
CA SER A 368 -24.47 -27.79 -48.84
C SER A 368 -23.75 -27.34 -47.57
N MET A 369 -22.69 -28.06 -47.20
CA MET A 369 -21.97 -27.88 -45.94
C MET A 369 -20.68 -27.09 -46.14
N LYS A 370 -20.40 -26.16 -45.23
CA LYS A 370 -19.10 -25.48 -45.13
C LYS A 370 -18.61 -25.53 -43.69
N ASN A 371 -17.46 -26.18 -43.49
CA ASN A 371 -16.80 -26.27 -42.19
C ASN A 371 -15.81 -25.11 -42.02
N PHE A 372 -15.86 -24.48 -40.85
CA PHE A 372 -14.93 -23.47 -40.36
C PHE A 372 -14.34 -23.92 -39.00
N PRO A 373 -13.23 -23.33 -38.54
CA PRO A 373 -12.57 -23.76 -37.30
C PRO A 373 -13.45 -23.70 -36.03
N ASN A 374 -14.47 -22.83 -36.01
CA ASN A 374 -15.37 -22.66 -34.85
C ASN A 374 -16.85 -22.74 -35.24
N ASN A 375 -17.17 -23.12 -36.48
CA ASN A 375 -18.55 -23.15 -36.95
C ASN A 375 -18.72 -24.14 -38.11
N THR A 376 -19.91 -24.70 -38.24
CA THR A 376 -20.31 -25.43 -39.43
C THR A 376 -21.58 -24.77 -39.95
N ILE A 377 -21.54 -24.32 -41.19
CA ILE A 377 -22.67 -23.68 -41.86
C ILE A 377 -23.25 -24.67 -42.85
N ARG A 378 -24.57 -24.80 -42.85
CA ARG A 378 -25.30 -25.54 -43.88
C ARG A 378 -26.28 -24.63 -44.59
N THR A 379 -26.35 -24.76 -45.92
CA THR A 379 -27.26 -23.95 -46.74
C THR A 379 -27.96 -24.83 -47.77
N ARG A 380 -29.25 -24.59 -48.00
CA ARG A 380 -30.02 -25.20 -49.11
C ARG A 380 -31.02 -24.22 -49.67
N VAL A 381 -31.51 -24.46 -50.88
CA VAL A 381 -32.58 -23.68 -51.49
C VAL A 381 -33.83 -24.54 -51.67
N ILE A 382 -34.99 -23.93 -51.42
CA ILE A 382 -36.31 -24.51 -51.67
C ILE A 382 -37.06 -23.55 -52.61
N VAL A 383 -37.53 -24.09 -53.72
CA VAL A 383 -38.42 -23.44 -54.67
C VAL A 383 -39.76 -24.15 -54.64
N LYS A 384 -40.84 -23.38 -54.51
CA LYS A 384 -42.22 -23.89 -54.53
C LYS A 384 -43.09 -23.00 -55.43
N PRO A 385 -44.23 -23.48 -55.93
CA PRO A 385 -45.13 -22.64 -56.71
C PRO A 385 -45.68 -21.48 -55.86
N GLY A 386 -45.86 -20.33 -56.50
CA GLY A 386 -46.48 -19.13 -55.93
C GLY A 386 -47.99 -19.08 -56.16
N ASN A 387 -48.51 -17.87 -56.41
CA ASN A 387 -49.95 -17.64 -56.60
C ASN A 387 -50.49 -18.32 -57.87
N THR A 388 -51.69 -18.90 -57.80
CA THR A 388 -52.29 -19.75 -58.85
C THR A 388 -52.76 -19.01 -60.11
N GLY A 389 -52.66 -17.68 -60.16
CA GLY A 389 -53.09 -16.86 -61.31
C GLY A 389 -51.97 -16.32 -62.22
N THR A 390 -50.71 -16.43 -61.80
CA THR A 390 -49.52 -15.97 -62.56
C THR A 390 -48.39 -16.96 -62.38
N GLN A 391 -47.61 -17.28 -63.41
CA GLN A 391 -46.41 -18.11 -63.27
C GLN A 391 -45.45 -17.43 -62.26
N GLN A 392 -45.31 -18.01 -61.07
CA GLN A 392 -44.55 -17.43 -59.97
C GLN A 392 -43.84 -18.52 -59.18
N TYR A 393 -42.59 -18.26 -58.80
CA TYR A 393 -41.81 -19.10 -57.88
C TYR A 393 -41.70 -18.43 -56.52
N VAL A 394 -41.81 -19.19 -55.45
CA VAL A 394 -41.44 -18.77 -54.10
C VAL A 394 -40.15 -19.47 -53.72
N VAL A 395 -39.10 -18.70 -53.52
CA VAL A 395 -37.74 -19.17 -53.26
C VAL A 395 -37.36 -18.87 -51.81
N LYS A 396 -36.86 -19.86 -51.07
CA LYS A 396 -36.31 -19.68 -49.72
C LYS A 396 -34.91 -20.28 -49.67
N ILE A 397 -33.92 -19.48 -49.32
CA ILE A 397 -32.58 -19.95 -48.97
C ILE A 397 -32.58 -20.23 -47.46
N GLN A 398 -32.43 -21.49 -47.06
CA GLN A 398 -32.26 -21.85 -45.66
C GLN A 398 -30.78 -21.84 -45.32
N SER A 399 -30.40 -21.05 -44.32
CA SER A 399 -29.03 -20.97 -43.81
C SER A 399 -29.03 -21.20 -42.31
N GLU A 400 -28.20 -22.14 -41.87
CA GLU A 400 -28.13 -22.56 -40.48
C GLU A 400 -26.68 -22.75 -40.03
N ALA A 401 -26.42 -22.47 -38.77
CA ALA A 401 -25.11 -22.57 -38.13
C ALA A 401 -25.16 -23.48 -36.90
N SER A 402 -24.09 -24.24 -36.65
CA SER A 402 -23.98 -25.07 -35.44
C SER A 402 -23.14 -24.44 -34.32
N ASN A 403 -22.36 -23.41 -34.62
CA ASN A 403 -21.34 -22.82 -33.73
C ASN A 403 -20.31 -23.84 -33.21
N ALA A 404 -20.12 -24.94 -33.95
CA ALA A 404 -19.12 -25.96 -33.66
C ALA A 404 -18.48 -26.44 -34.95
N ALA A 405 -17.18 -26.72 -34.92
CA ALA A 405 -16.49 -27.29 -36.07
C ALA A 405 -16.95 -28.73 -36.36
N ASN A 406 -16.93 -29.13 -37.63
CA ASN A 406 -17.18 -30.49 -38.09
C ASN A 406 -18.51 -31.10 -37.60
N THR A 407 -19.56 -30.29 -37.49
CA THR A 407 -20.88 -30.78 -37.11
C THR A 407 -21.48 -31.60 -38.26
N GLY A 408 -21.99 -32.80 -37.97
CA GLY A 408 -22.53 -33.69 -39.00
C GLY A 408 -23.81 -33.14 -39.61
N ALA A 409 -24.00 -33.28 -40.92
CA ALA A 409 -25.18 -32.75 -41.62
C ALA A 409 -26.53 -33.31 -41.12
N LYS A 410 -26.50 -34.46 -40.42
CA LYS A 410 -27.67 -35.14 -39.85
C LYS A 410 -27.94 -34.80 -38.38
N ASP A 411 -27.05 -34.05 -37.73
CA ASP A 411 -27.19 -33.62 -36.34
C ASP A 411 -28.12 -32.38 -36.29
N ASP A 412 -29.34 -32.53 -36.78
CA ASP A 412 -30.30 -31.43 -36.98
C ASP A 412 -30.53 -30.61 -35.71
N GLU A 413 -30.47 -31.24 -34.54
CA GLU A 413 -30.64 -30.59 -33.23
C GLU A 413 -29.55 -29.57 -32.88
N LYS A 414 -28.39 -29.64 -33.54
CA LYS A 414 -27.26 -28.74 -33.31
C LYS A 414 -27.31 -27.49 -34.19
N PHE A 415 -28.09 -27.51 -35.27
CA PHE A 415 -28.19 -26.39 -36.19
C PHE A 415 -29.32 -25.46 -35.80
N LYS A 416 -29.07 -24.16 -35.93
CA LYS A 416 -30.05 -23.09 -35.72
C LYS A 416 -30.03 -22.14 -36.90
N GLU A 417 -31.18 -21.53 -37.20
CA GLU A 417 -31.27 -20.51 -38.25
C GLU A 417 -30.21 -19.42 -38.05
N TRP A 418 -29.56 -19.06 -39.15
CA TRP A 418 -28.49 -18.08 -39.20
C TRP A 418 -28.90 -16.92 -40.11
N GLU A 419 -28.87 -15.71 -39.56
CA GLU A 419 -29.29 -14.46 -40.24
C GLU A 419 -28.27 -13.95 -41.28
N ARG A 420 -27.43 -14.85 -41.79
CA ARG A 420 -26.36 -14.54 -42.74
C ARG A 420 -26.37 -15.58 -43.85
N LEU A 421 -25.93 -15.16 -45.03
CA LEU A 421 -25.67 -16.07 -46.14
C LEU A 421 -24.17 -16.12 -46.39
N LEU A 422 -23.65 -17.32 -46.65
CA LEU A 422 -22.30 -17.44 -47.20
C LEU A 422 -22.22 -16.65 -48.51
N ASN A 423 -21.07 -16.02 -48.76
CA ASN A 423 -20.87 -15.17 -49.93
C ASN A 423 -21.13 -15.92 -51.25
N THR A 424 -20.99 -17.25 -51.26
CA THR A 424 -21.35 -18.11 -52.38
C THR A 424 -22.82 -18.03 -52.76
N TYR A 425 -23.75 -17.83 -51.81
CA TYR A 425 -25.20 -17.94 -52.05
C TYR A 425 -25.94 -16.59 -52.08
N LYS A 426 -25.24 -15.48 -51.83
CA LYS A 426 -25.88 -14.16 -51.64
C LYS A 426 -26.60 -13.65 -52.89
N ASP A 427 -26.21 -14.10 -54.08
CA ASP A 427 -26.71 -13.62 -55.37
C ASP A 427 -27.76 -14.56 -56.01
N VAL A 428 -28.10 -15.68 -55.36
CA VAL A 428 -29.05 -16.68 -55.90
C VAL A 428 -30.40 -16.03 -56.22
N ILE A 429 -30.97 -15.26 -55.28
CA ILE A 429 -32.31 -14.66 -55.46
C ILE A 429 -32.26 -13.51 -56.47
N SER A 430 -31.24 -12.65 -56.43
CA SER A 430 -31.10 -11.53 -57.36
C SER A 430 -30.87 -12.02 -58.80
N GLU A 431 -30.11 -13.10 -58.99
CA GLU A 431 -29.94 -13.73 -60.30
C GLU A 431 -31.27 -14.33 -60.80
N MET A 432 -32.02 -15.00 -59.93
CA MET A 432 -33.35 -15.51 -60.29
C MET A 432 -34.31 -14.39 -60.69
N GLN A 433 -34.35 -13.29 -59.93
CA GLN A 433 -35.17 -12.12 -60.27
C GLN A 433 -34.77 -11.55 -61.64
N ALA A 434 -33.47 -11.31 -61.86
CA ALA A 434 -32.97 -10.72 -63.10
C ALA A 434 -33.22 -11.61 -64.34
N ARG A 435 -33.16 -12.93 -64.19
CA ARG A 435 -33.26 -13.87 -65.32
C ARG A 435 -34.66 -14.40 -65.57
N LEU A 436 -35.56 -14.34 -64.58
CA LEU A 436 -36.94 -14.84 -64.71
C LEU A 436 -37.98 -13.74 -64.92
N GLN A 437 -37.74 -12.53 -64.41
CA GLN A 437 -38.66 -11.38 -64.61
C GLN A 437 -38.63 -10.87 -66.05
#